data_AF-A0A093JIS7-F1
#
_entry.id   AF-A0A093JIS7-F1
#
_cell.length_a   1.000
_cell.length_b   1.000
_cell.length_c   1.000
_cell.angle_alpha   90.00
_cell.angle_beta   90.00
_cell.angle_gamma   90.00
#
_symmetry.space_group_name_H-M   'P 1'
#
loop_
_entity.id
_entity.type
_entity.pdbx_description
1 polymer ?
#
loop_
_entity_poly.entity_id
_entity_poly.type
_entity_poly.pdbx_seq_one_letter_code
_entity_poly.pdbx_strand_id
1 'polypeptide(L)'
;LPDPVCLSLFSRAVQRSLAIIRQAKQKKKKKEYCMYYNRFGKCNRGESCPYIHDPEKVAVCTRFLRGTCKKTDGTCSFSHKVSKDKMPVCSYFLKGICSNSNCPYSHVYVSRKAEVCQDFLKGYCPMGEKCKKKHTLVCPDFAKKGVCPRGARCKLLHPQKKRHAREAEAGDRSDPPSKWRRVWEETGR
;
A
#
# COMPACT_ATOMS: atom_id res chain seq x y z
N LEU A 1 -37.28 7.45 15.53
CA LEU A 1 -36.66 7.39 16.87
C LEU A 1 -37.48 6.40 17.67
N PRO A 2 -36.98 5.21 18.07
CA PRO A 2 -37.80 4.30 18.85
C PRO A 2 -37.86 4.76 20.32
N ASP A 3 -39.02 4.60 20.92
CA ASP A 3 -39.46 5.22 22.18
C ASP A 3 -38.66 4.80 23.43
N PRO A 4 -38.54 5.69 24.44
CA PRO A 4 -37.73 5.46 25.65
C PRO A 4 -38.28 4.42 26.64
N VAL A 5 -39.44 3.80 26.36
CA VAL A 5 -40.17 2.94 27.32
C VAL A 5 -39.78 1.46 27.24
N CYS A 6 -39.09 1.01 26.18
CA CYS A 6 -38.91 -0.44 25.93
C CYS A 6 -37.69 -1.09 26.64
N LEU A 7 -36.86 -0.33 27.37
CA LEU A 7 -35.68 -0.90 28.05
C LEU A 7 -36.01 -1.60 29.40
N SER A 8 -37.21 -1.39 29.94
CA SER A 8 -37.65 -1.88 31.27
C SER A 8 -38.35 -3.24 31.25
N LEU A 9 -38.55 -3.86 30.08
CA LEU A 9 -39.37 -5.09 29.93
C LEU A 9 -38.58 -6.40 30.04
N PHE A 10 -37.26 -6.37 30.15
CA PHE A 10 -36.44 -7.58 30.25
C PHE A 10 -36.13 -7.92 31.71
N SER A 11 -36.34 -9.19 32.10
CA SER A 11 -35.92 -9.72 33.40
C SER A 11 -34.46 -9.37 33.71
N ARG A 12 -34.16 -9.13 34.99
CA ARG A 12 -32.78 -8.87 35.48
C ARG A 12 -31.78 -9.94 35.02
N ALA A 13 -32.23 -11.19 34.85
CA ALA A 13 -31.41 -12.27 34.31
C ALA A 13 -31.03 -12.07 32.83
N VAL A 14 -31.98 -11.58 32.01
CA VAL A 14 -31.77 -11.27 30.59
C VAL A 14 -30.87 -10.04 30.42
N GLN A 15 -31.04 -9.02 31.26
CA GLN A 15 -30.16 -7.85 31.24
C GLN A 15 -28.71 -8.22 31.61
N ARG A 16 -28.51 -9.08 32.63
CA ARG A 16 -27.19 -9.59 33.00
C ARG A 16 -26.55 -10.43 31.88
N SER A 17 -27.29 -11.32 31.24
CA SER A 17 -26.76 -12.13 30.14
C SER A 17 -26.36 -11.28 28.93
N LEU A 18 -27.18 -10.29 28.56
CA LEU A 18 -26.85 -9.34 27.49
C LEU A 18 -25.61 -8.48 27.83
N ALA A 19 -25.43 -8.07 29.08
CA ALA A 19 -24.25 -7.33 29.53
C ALA A 19 -22.98 -8.18 29.44
N ILE A 20 -23.04 -9.46 29.82
CA ILE A 20 -21.93 -10.42 29.69
C ILE A 20 -21.58 -10.62 28.22
N ILE A 21 -22.58 -10.83 27.34
CA ILE A 21 -22.35 -10.98 25.89
C ILE A 21 -21.74 -9.70 25.29
N ARG A 22 -22.21 -8.51 25.71
CA ARG A 22 -21.66 -7.22 25.27
C ARG A 22 -20.21 -7.04 25.76
N GLN A 23 -19.91 -7.34 27.02
CA GLN A 23 -18.55 -7.27 27.56
C GLN A 23 -17.62 -8.29 26.89
N ALA A 24 -18.08 -9.51 26.64
CA ALA A 24 -17.32 -10.52 25.91
C ALA A 24 -17.04 -10.07 24.47
N LYS A 25 -18.02 -9.46 23.78
CA LYS A 25 -17.84 -8.86 22.44
C LYS A 25 -16.86 -7.68 22.47
N GLN A 26 -16.90 -6.83 23.50
CA GLN A 26 -15.96 -5.72 23.66
C GLN A 26 -14.53 -6.21 23.96
N LYS A 27 -14.35 -7.19 24.86
CA LYS A 27 -13.06 -7.85 25.12
C LYS A 27 -12.50 -8.55 23.87
N LYS A 28 -13.37 -9.04 22.98
CA LYS A 28 -12.98 -9.66 21.69
C LYS A 28 -12.62 -8.66 20.60
N LYS A 29 -12.95 -7.37 20.71
CA LYS A 29 -12.46 -6.36 19.76
C LYS A 29 -10.96 -6.19 19.97
N LYS A 30 -10.17 -6.96 19.21
CA LYS A 30 -8.73 -6.75 19.11
C LYS A 30 -8.51 -5.28 18.76
N LYS A 31 -7.72 -4.57 19.58
CA LYS A 31 -7.32 -3.19 19.28
C LYS A 31 -6.68 -3.19 17.88
N GLU A 32 -7.29 -2.46 16.95
CA GLU A 32 -6.80 -2.37 15.58
C GLU A 32 -5.58 -1.45 15.50
N TYR A 33 -4.68 -1.73 14.57
CA TYR A 33 -3.54 -0.85 14.30
C TYR A 33 -3.99 0.39 13.53
N CYS A 34 -3.35 1.52 13.81
CA CYS A 34 -3.63 2.76 13.11
C CYS A 34 -3.13 2.66 11.66
N MET A 35 -4.04 2.70 10.70
CA MET A 35 -3.67 2.65 9.28
C MET A 35 -2.79 3.82 8.85
N TYR A 36 -2.92 5.00 9.47
CA TYR A 36 -2.11 6.17 9.11
C TYR A 36 -0.68 6.02 9.63
N TYR A 37 -0.54 5.60 10.88
CA TYR A 37 0.77 5.34 11.48
C TYR A 37 1.47 4.19 10.75
N ASN A 38 0.81 3.06 10.53
CA ASN A 38 1.42 1.92 9.84
C ASN A 38 1.81 2.28 8.40
N ARG A 39 0.98 3.02 7.67
CA ARG A 39 1.25 3.33 6.25
C ARG A 39 2.26 4.45 6.05
N PHE A 40 2.24 5.48 6.89
CA PHE A 40 3.02 6.70 6.67
C PHE A 40 4.09 6.94 7.73
N GLY A 41 4.13 6.11 8.78
CA GLY A 41 5.02 6.31 9.93
C GLY A 41 4.58 7.43 10.88
N LYS A 42 3.47 8.10 10.57
CA LYS A 42 2.98 9.25 11.32
C LYS A 42 1.46 9.29 11.33
N CYS A 43 0.91 9.71 12.45
CA CYS A 43 -0.52 9.88 12.64
C CYS A 43 -0.77 11.27 13.23
N ASN A 44 -1.68 12.04 12.62
CA ASN A 44 -1.98 13.39 13.06
C ASN A 44 -2.66 13.45 14.44
N ARG A 45 -3.18 12.31 14.94
CA ARG A 45 -3.77 12.21 16.29
C ARG A 45 -2.72 11.97 17.38
N GLY A 46 -1.47 11.64 17.02
CA GLY A 46 -0.42 11.37 17.99
C GLY A 46 -0.86 10.36 19.06
N GLU A 47 -0.67 10.72 20.32
CA GLU A 47 -1.01 9.89 21.49
C GLU A 47 -2.52 9.79 21.74
N SER A 48 -3.32 10.75 21.27
CA SER A 48 -4.79 10.70 21.36
C SER A 48 -5.44 9.72 20.37
N CYS A 49 -4.64 9.00 19.57
CA CYS A 49 -5.16 8.05 18.60
C CYS A 49 -5.77 6.83 19.32
N PRO A 50 -7.03 6.45 19.04
CA PRO A 50 -7.65 5.27 19.66
C PRO A 50 -7.10 3.94 19.14
N TYR A 51 -6.22 3.98 18.13
CA TYR A 51 -5.65 2.82 17.45
C TYR A 51 -4.18 2.63 17.86
N ILE A 52 -3.68 1.39 17.77
CA ILE A 52 -2.30 1.07 18.17
C ILE A 52 -1.29 1.69 17.19
N HIS A 53 -0.29 2.37 17.73
CA HIS A 53 0.90 2.84 17.03
C HIS A 53 2.08 1.92 17.35
N ASP A 54 2.32 0.92 16.51
CA ASP A 54 3.45 -0.01 16.65
C ASP A 54 4.51 0.30 15.58
N PRO A 55 5.71 0.80 15.96
CA PRO A 55 6.80 1.09 15.02
C PRO A 55 7.19 -0.13 14.17
N GLU A 56 7.08 -1.34 14.71
CA GLU A 56 7.39 -2.56 14.00
C GLU A 56 6.36 -2.92 12.93
N LYS A 57 5.19 -2.29 12.94
CA LYS A 57 4.15 -2.48 11.91
C LYS A 57 4.11 -1.35 10.89
N VAL A 58 5.04 -0.40 10.97
CA VAL A 58 5.22 0.67 9.99
C VAL A 58 5.85 0.13 8.70
N ALA A 59 5.28 0.54 7.57
CA ALA A 59 5.71 0.19 6.22
C ALA A 59 7.21 0.45 6.03
N VAL A 60 7.84 -0.39 5.21
CA VAL A 60 9.28 -0.31 4.92
C VAL A 60 9.58 0.95 4.11
N CYS A 61 10.67 1.63 4.47
CA CYS A 61 11.16 2.80 3.75
C CYS A 61 11.58 2.43 2.33
N THR A 62 10.85 2.90 1.32
CA THR A 62 11.18 2.62 -0.08
C THR A 62 12.49 3.26 -0.53
N ARG A 63 12.90 4.37 0.10
CA ARG A 63 14.20 5.00 -0.15
C ARG A 63 15.35 4.17 0.41
N PHE A 64 15.15 3.57 1.58
CA PHE A 64 16.11 2.67 2.20
C PHE A 64 16.32 1.42 1.34
N LEU A 65 15.24 0.81 0.84
CA LEU A 65 15.32 -0.32 -0.10
C LEU A 65 16.12 -0.01 -1.38
N ARG A 66 16.21 1.27 -1.75
CA ARG A 66 16.99 1.75 -2.91
C ARG A 66 18.38 2.26 -2.54
N GLY A 67 18.77 2.25 -1.25
CA GLY A 67 20.03 2.82 -0.79
C GLY A 67 20.12 4.35 -0.81
N THR A 68 18.98 5.06 -0.89
CA THR A 68 18.92 6.54 -1.06
C THR A 68 18.34 7.26 0.16
N CYS A 69 18.14 6.56 1.27
CA CYS A 69 17.65 7.16 2.50
C CYS A 69 18.81 7.79 3.27
N LYS A 70 18.73 9.11 3.52
CA LYS A 70 19.72 9.85 4.32
C LYS A 70 19.46 9.80 5.83
N LYS A 71 18.31 9.26 6.25
CA LYS A 71 17.86 9.19 7.65
C LYS A 71 18.17 7.82 8.24
N THR A 72 19.44 7.47 8.36
CA THR A 72 19.87 6.14 8.86
C THR A 72 19.76 6.02 10.37
N ASP A 73 19.76 7.14 11.09
CA ASP A 73 19.91 7.21 12.56
C ASP A 73 18.58 7.02 13.31
N GLY A 74 17.65 6.24 12.74
CA GLY A 74 16.33 6.02 13.34
C GLY A 74 15.35 7.19 13.23
N THR A 75 15.76 8.33 12.66
CA THR A 75 14.88 9.50 12.43
C THR A 75 13.94 9.35 11.21
N CYS A 76 14.06 8.23 10.48
CA CYS A 76 13.18 7.92 9.37
C CYS A 76 11.79 7.55 9.89
N SER A 77 10.75 8.20 9.36
CA SER A 77 9.37 7.85 9.72
C SER A 77 9.00 6.41 9.32
N PHE A 78 9.71 5.82 8.36
CA PHE A 78 9.43 4.48 7.85
C PHE A 78 10.42 3.45 8.41
N SER A 79 10.02 2.19 8.45
CA SER A 79 10.87 1.10 8.95
C SER A 79 12.07 0.86 8.04
N HIS A 80 13.28 0.83 8.62
CA HIS A 80 14.49 0.31 7.97
C HIS A 80 14.70 -1.19 8.22
N LYS A 81 13.83 -1.82 9.02
CA LYS A 81 13.80 -3.28 9.14
C LYS A 81 13.00 -3.85 7.97
N VAL A 82 13.65 -4.68 7.15
CA VAL A 82 13.01 -5.43 6.06
C VAL A 82 12.28 -6.63 6.67
N SER A 83 10.99 -6.74 6.40
CA SER A 83 10.19 -7.84 6.91
C SER A 83 9.08 -8.20 5.92
N LYS A 84 8.80 -9.49 5.81
CA LYS A 84 7.96 -10.07 4.74
C LYS A 84 6.48 -9.71 4.86
N ASP A 85 6.03 -9.39 6.06
CA ASP A 85 4.69 -8.90 6.42
C ASP A 85 4.37 -7.49 5.89
N LYS A 86 5.40 -6.71 5.56
CA LYS A 86 5.28 -5.31 5.11
C LYS A 86 5.92 -5.08 3.74
N MET A 87 6.51 -6.10 3.14
CA MET A 87 7.17 -6.01 1.84
C MET A 87 6.17 -6.19 0.69
N PRO A 88 6.10 -5.25 -0.27
CA PRO A 88 5.47 -5.48 -1.55
C PRO A 88 6.03 -6.69 -2.31
N VAL A 89 5.19 -7.25 -3.18
CA VAL A 89 5.61 -8.29 -4.13
C VAL A 89 6.61 -7.70 -5.13
N CYS A 90 7.63 -8.48 -5.48
CA CYS A 90 8.59 -8.11 -6.50
C CYS A 90 7.92 -8.06 -7.88
N SER A 91 7.88 -6.89 -8.51
CA SER A 91 7.31 -6.74 -9.86
C SER A 91 8.10 -7.47 -10.94
N TYR A 92 9.42 -7.64 -10.75
CA TYR A 92 10.29 -8.38 -11.66
C TYR A 92 10.07 -9.88 -11.55
N PHE A 93 9.83 -10.38 -10.34
CA PHE A 93 9.47 -11.78 -10.10
C PHE A 93 8.13 -12.13 -10.74
N LEU A 94 7.12 -11.26 -10.60
CA LEU A 94 5.83 -11.45 -11.27
C LEU A 94 5.90 -11.46 -12.80
N LYS A 95 6.97 -10.88 -13.37
CA LYS A 95 7.27 -10.89 -14.81
C LYS A 95 8.20 -12.05 -15.22
N GLY A 96 8.72 -12.84 -14.28
CA GLY A 96 9.65 -13.94 -14.54
C GLY A 96 11.09 -13.50 -14.85
N ILE A 97 11.48 -12.26 -14.53
CA ILE A 97 12.78 -11.68 -14.90
C ILE A 97 13.66 -11.30 -13.70
N CYS A 98 13.21 -11.60 -12.47
CA CYS A 98 14.05 -11.36 -11.29
C CYS A 98 15.05 -12.50 -11.12
N SER A 99 16.34 -12.20 -11.25
CA SER A 99 17.44 -13.15 -10.99
C SER A 99 18.15 -12.92 -9.66
N ASN A 100 17.76 -11.89 -8.89
CA ASN A 100 18.41 -11.58 -7.61
C ASN A 100 17.96 -12.57 -6.52
N SER A 101 18.90 -13.39 -6.05
CA SER A 101 18.70 -14.35 -4.94
C SER A 101 18.39 -13.65 -3.62
N ASN A 102 18.99 -12.49 -3.37
CA ASN A 102 18.80 -11.67 -2.17
C ASN A 102 17.83 -10.50 -2.46
N CYS A 103 16.74 -10.76 -3.20
CA CYS A 103 15.74 -9.73 -3.46
C CYS A 103 15.01 -9.36 -2.16
N PRO A 104 14.99 -8.08 -1.74
CA PRO A 104 14.27 -7.68 -0.52
C PRO A 104 12.75 -7.71 -0.70
N TYR A 105 12.27 -7.72 -1.95
CA TYR A 105 10.85 -7.81 -2.28
C TYR A 105 10.37 -9.26 -2.25
N SER A 106 9.10 -9.47 -1.91
CA SER A 106 8.57 -10.83 -1.76
C SER A 106 8.43 -11.54 -3.12
N HIS A 107 8.99 -12.76 -3.20
CA HIS A 107 8.87 -13.69 -4.34
C HIS A 107 7.75 -14.69 -4.10
N VAL A 108 6.50 -14.21 -4.10
CA VAL A 108 5.31 -15.03 -3.94
C VAL A 108 4.49 -15.08 -5.23
N TYR A 109 4.10 -16.29 -5.63
CA TYR A 109 3.20 -16.45 -6.76
C TYR A 109 1.78 -16.15 -6.32
N VAL A 110 1.24 -15.05 -6.81
CA VAL A 110 -0.15 -14.64 -6.60
C VAL A 110 -0.86 -14.63 -7.94
N SER A 111 -2.07 -15.20 -7.99
CA SER A 111 -2.86 -15.27 -9.22
C SER A 111 -3.00 -13.89 -9.88
N ARG A 112 -2.90 -13.83 -11.21
CA ARG A 112 -3.13 -12.59 -11.98
C ARG A 112 -4.53 -12.00 -11.74
N LYS A 113 -5.51 -12.82 -11.37
CA LYS A 113 -6.87 -12.39 -11.02
C LYS A 113 -7.04 -12.04 -9.53
N ALA A 114 -6.05 -12.30 -8.69
CA ALA A 114 -6.13 -12.00 -7.27
C ALA A 114 -6.26 -10.49 -7.03
N GLU A 115 -7.10 -10.15 -6.05
CA GLU A 115 -7.34 -8.78 -5.61
C GLU A 115 -6.12 -8.21 -4.87
N VAL A 116 -6.08 -6.88 -4.76
CA VAL A 116 -5.09 -6.18 -3.93
C VAL A 116 -5.39 -6.41 -2.45
N CYS A 117 -4.36 -6.69 -1.65
CA CYS A 117 -4.48 -6.92 -0.22
C CYS A 117 -4.78 -5.61 0.52
N GLN A 118 -5.97 -5.51 1.13
CA GLN A 118 -6.40 -4.32 1.86
C GLN A 118 -5.56 -4.08 3.13
N ASP A 119 -5.15 -5.14 3.82
CA ASP A 119 -4.35 -5.00 5.04
C ASP A 119 -2.95 -4.48 4.71
N PHE A 120 -2.35 -4.98 3.63
CA PHE A 120 -1.12 -4.42 3.10
C PHE A 120 -1.27 -2.93 2.72
N LEU A 121 -2.40 -2.52 2.13
CA LEU A 121 -2.65 -1.09 1.84
C LEU A 121 -2.81 -0.22 3.09
N LYS A 122 -3.12 -0.81 4.24
CA LYS A 122 -3.09 -0.15 5.56
C LYS A 122 -1.68 -0.09 6.16
N GLY A 123 -0.69 -0.73 5.52
CA GLY A 123 0.74 -0.68 5.87
C GLY A 123 1.32 -2.01 6.35
N TYR A 124 0.49 -2.97 6.75
CA TYR A 124 0.92 -4.25 7.33
C TYR A 124 -0.10 -5.36 7.05
N CYS A 125 0.38 -6.50 6.56
CA CYS A 125 -0.46 -7.69 6.40
C CYS A 125 -0.04 -8.79 7.39
N PRO A 126 -0.93 -9.23 8.29
CA PRO A 126 -0.60 -10.30 9.24
C PRO A 126 -0.35 -11.67 8.58
N MET A 127 -0.79 -11.84 7.32
CA MET A 127 -0.53 -13.08 6.58
C MET A 127 0.85 -13.09 5.88
N GLY A 128 1.51 -11.93 5.72
CA GLY A 128 2.80 -11.81 5.03
C GLY A 128 2.88 -12.60 3.72
N GLU A 129 3.90 -13.44 3.57
CA GLU A 129 4.09 -14.26 2.35
C GLU A 129 3.01 -15.33 2.16
N LYS A 130 2.30 -15.71 3.23
CA LYS A 130 1.18 -16.65 3.16
C LYS A 130 -0.09 -15.98 2.64
N CYS A 131 -0.07 -14.66 2.40
CA CYS A 131 -1.22 -13.95 1.86
C CYS A 131 -1.46 -14.34 0.40
N LYS A 132 -2.71 -14.73 0.08
CA LYS A 132 -3.13 -15.08 -1.28
C LYS A 132 -3.52 -13.86 -2.14
N LYS A 133 -3.45 -12.64 -1.56
CA LYS A 133 -3.78 -11.37 -2.22
C LYS A 133 -2.49 -10.64 -2.61
N LYS A 134 -2.57 -9.74 -3.60
CA LYS A 134 -1.40 -9.01 -4.08
C LYS A 134 -0.98 -7.91 -3.09
N HIS A 135 0.24 -7.99 -2.56
CA HIS A 135 0.86 -6.90 -1.80
C HIS A 135 1.43 -5.85 -2.77
N THR A 136 0.55 -4.98 -3.26
CA THR A 136 0.91 -3.86 -4.14
C THR A 136 0.20 -2.58 -3.67
N LEU A 137 0.77 -1.42 -3.96
CA LEU A 137 0.19 -0.11 -3.63
C LEU A 137 -0.76 0.41 -4.74
N VAL A 138 -1.10 -0.44 -5.70
CA VAL A 138 -2.09 -0.12 -6.74
C VAL A 138 -3.47 0.03 -6.12
N CYS A 139 -4.23 1.04 -6.58
CA CYS A 139 -5.59 1.24 -6.13
C CYS A 139 -6.48 0.03 -6.48
N PRO A 140 -7.19 -0.58 -5.51
CA PRO A 140 -8.07 -1.72 -5.76
C PRO A 140 -9.19 -1.40 -6.77
N ASP A 141 -9.81 -0.22 -6.65
CA ASP A 141 -10.89 0.20 -7.56
C ASP A 141 -10.37 0.32 -8.98
N PHE A 142 -9.22 0.98 -9.15
CA PHE A 142 -8.57 1.14 -10.45
C PHE A 142 -8.09 -0.21 -11.01
N ALA A 143 -7.51 -1.08 -10.18
CA ALA A 143 -7.05 -2.40 -10.61
C ALA A 143 -8.20 -3.28 -11.11
N LYS A 144 -9.39 -3.15 -10.51
CA LYS A 144 -10.56 -3.96 -10.85
C LYS A 144 -11.38 -3.38 -12.00
N LYS A 145 -11.61 -2.06 -12.01
CA LYS A 145 -12.54 -1.39 -12.93
C LYS A 145 -11.85 -0.52 -13.97
N GLY A 146 -10.55 -0.24 -13.82
CA GLY A 146 -9.83 0.76 -14.63
C GLY A 146 -10.18 2.22 -14.28
N VAL A 147 -11.15 2.45 -13.39
CA VAL A 147 -11.60 3.78 -12.97
C VAL A 147 -11.66 3.81 -11.44
N CYS A 148 -11.19 4.90 -10.84
CA CYS A 148 -11.31 5.14 -9.41
C CYS A 148 -12.20 6.38 -9.19
N PRO A 149 -13.22 6.32 -8.32
CA PRO A 149 -14.10 7.46 -8.04
C PRO A 149 -13.35 8.65 -7.43
N ARG A 150 -12.18 8.42 -6.83
CA ARG A 150 -11.31 9.47 -6.30
C ARG A 150 -10.44 10.15 -7.38
N GLY A 151 -10.41 9.59 -8.60
CA GLY A 151 -9.64 10.13 -9.72
C GLY A 151 -8.20 10.46 -9.34
N ALA A 152 -7.77 11.68 -9.70
CA ALA A 152 -6.44 12.20 -9.43
C ALA A 152 -6.15 12.44 -7.92
N ARG A 153 -7.18 12.52 -7.06
CA ARG A 153 -7.02 12.70 -5.61
C ARG A 153 -6.71 11.38 -4.87
N CYS A 154 -6.69 10.26 -5.58
CA CYS A 154 -6.39 8.97 -4.99
C CYS A 154 -4.90 8.87 -4.58
N LYS A 155 -4.63 8.60 -3.30
CA LYS A 155 -3.25 8.42 -2.78
C LYS A 155 -2.63 7.04 -3.09
N LEU A 156 -3.29 6.24 -3.91
CA LEU A 156 -2.84 4.91 -4.34
C LEU A 156 -2.39 4.96 -5.79
N LEU A 157 -1.51 4.05 -6.18
CA LEU A 157 -0.94 4.04 -7.52
C LEU A 157 -2.02 3.68 -8.55
N HIS A 158 -2.16 4.51 -9.58
CA HIS A 158 -2.92 4.22 -10.79
C HIS A 158 -1.92 4.00 -11.94
N PRO A 159 -1.57 2.75 -12.28
CA PRO A 159 -0.66 2.49 -13.40
C PRO A 159 -1.27 2.99 -14.71
N GLN A 160 -0.65 3.99 -15.33
CA GLN A 160 -1.01 4.37 -16.70
C GLN A 160 -0.45 3.30 -17.64
N LYS A 161 -1.31 2.76 -18.52
CA LYS A 161 -0.80 2.07 -19.72
C LYS A 161 -0.07 3.13 -20.52
N LYS A 162 1.26 3.08 -20.56
CA LYS A 162 2.00 3.74 -21.64
C LYS A 162 1.46 3.11 -22.92
N ARG A 163 0.59 3.83 -23.63
CA ARG A 163 0.46 3.60 -25.07
C ARG A 163 1.87 3.79 -25.58
N HIS A 164 2.47 2.78 -26.19
CA HIS A 164 3.59 3.05 -27.08
C HIS A 164 3.12 4.21 -27.96
N ALA A 165 3.85 5.32 -27.92
CA ALA A 165 3.62 6.39 -28.87
C ALA A 165 3.85 5.74 -30.22
N ARG A 166 2.77 5.34 -30.90
CA ARG A 166 2.77 5.27 -32.35
C ARG A 166 3.02 6.71 -32.75
N GLU A 167 4.21 6.96 -33.26
CA GLU A 167 4.49 8.15 -34.07
C GLU A 167 3.36 8.26 -35.08
N ALA A 168 2.48 9.22 -34.85
CA ALA A 168 1.54 9.69 -35.84
C ALA A 168 2.28 10.84 -36.53
N GLU A 169 3.11 10.50 -37.51
CA GLU A 169 3.57 11.46 -38.49
C GLU A 169 2.37 11.80 -39.39
N ALA A 170 1.86 13.01 -39.22
CA ALA A 170 1.12 13.75 -40.23
C ALA A 170 1.59 15.21 -40.15
N GLY A 171 2.46 15.55 -41.11
CA GLY A 171 3.09 16.82 -41.49
C GLY A 171 2.81 18.11 -40.71
N ASP A 172 3.87 18.81 -40.32
CA ASP A 172 4.33 20.02 -41.04
C ASP A 172 5.79 20.38 -40.63
N ARG A 173 6.53 20.97 -41.55
CA ARG A 173 7.98 21.19 -41.55
C ARG A 173 8.36 22.36 -40.65
N SER A 174 9.32 22.18 -39.74
CA SER A 174 10.58 22.97 -39.59
C SER A 174 11.23 22.80 -38.20
N ASP A 175 12.55 22.59 -38.23
CA ASP A 175 13.56 22.56 -37.17
C ASP A 175 13.75 21.32 -36.26
N PRO A 176 14.90 20.61 -36.37
CA PRO A 176 15.31 19.59 -35.41
C PRO A 176 15.88 20.21 -34.11
N PRO A 177 15.62 19.61 -32.93
CA PRO A 177 16.14 20.09 -31.65
C PRO A 177 17.67 20.05 -31.55
N SER A 178 18.26 21.13 -31.04
CA SER A 178 19.70 21.47 -30.98
C SER A 178 20.61 20.53 -30.17
N LYS A 179 20.16 19.33 -29.77
CA LYS A 179 20.84 18.49 -28.77
C LYS A 179 21.73 17.36 -29.33
N TRP A 180 21.75 17.14 -30.64
CA TRP A 180 22.53 16.04 -31.25
C TRP A 180 23.55 16.50 -32.32
N ARG A 181 24.03 17.75 -32.25
CA ARG A 181 25.06 18.27 -33.16
C ARG A 181 26.50 18.00 -32.69
N ARG A 182 26.77 16.94 -31.92
CA ARG A 182 28.10 16.74 -31.33
C ARG A 182 28.63 15.29 -31.33
N VAL A 183 28.11 14.41 -32.18
CA VAL A 183 28.56 13.00 -32.25
C VAL A 183 28.75 12.49 -33.70
N TRP A 184 28.89 13.38 -34.70
CA TRP A 184 29.09 12.94 -36.10
C TRP A 184 30.34 13.52 -36.81
N GLU A 185 31.14 14.38 -36.18
CA GLU A 185 32.31 14.98 -36.84
C GLU A 185 33.68 14.34 -36.49
N GLU A 186 33.74 13.24 -35.73
CA GLU A 186 35.04 12.66 -35.30
C GLU A 186 35.34 11.24 -35.82
N THR A 187 34.60 10.71 -36.80
CA THR A 187 34.97 9.44 -37.47
C THR A 187 34.81 9.52 -38.98
N GLY A 188 35.59 10.40 -39.59
CA GLY A 188 35.65 10.58 -41.05
C GLY A 188 36.99 11.16 -41.50
N ARG A 189 38.07 10.38 -41.35
CA ARG A 189 39.24 10.44 -42.22
C ARG A 189 39.77 9.04 -42.44
#